data_AF-A0A353GX65-F1
#
_entry.id   AF-A0A353GX65-F1
#
_cell.length_a   1.000
_cell.length_b   1.000
_cell.length_c   1.000
_cell.angle_alpha   90.00
_cell.angle_beta   90.00
_cell.angle_gamma   90.00
#
_symmetry.space_group_name_H-M   'P 1'
#
loop_
_entity.id
_entity.type
_entity.pdbx_description
1 polymer ?
#
loop_
_entity_poly.entity_id
_entity_poly.type
_entity_poly.pdbx_seq_one_letter_code
_entity_poly.pdbx_strand_id
1 'polypeptide(L)' 'MDQEVAKPEFCEKEYLVYLEKLNDQGTNMFNAAPYLQKEFGLSGYQSTAILRYWIFSKRR' A
#
# COMPACT_ATOMS: atom_id res chain seq x y z
N MET A 1 21.06 -2.05 -6.15
CA MET A 1 20.11 -3.18 -6.05
C MET A 1 18.73 -2.61 -6.24
N ASP A 2 18.26 -2.59 -7.48
CA ASP A 2 16.86 -2.33 -7.79
C ASP A 2 16.05 -3.53 -7.28
N GLN A 3 15.61 -3.46 -6.02
CA GLN A 3 14.68 -4.44 -5.51
C GLN A 3 13.34 -4.19 -6.21
N GLU A 4 13.06 -4.96 -7.26
CA GLU A 4 11.70 -5.14 -7.75
C GLU A 4 10.87 -5.70 -6.59
N VAL A 5 10.06 -4.83 -5.99
CA VAL A 5 9.14 -5.26 -4.93
C VAL A 5 8.08 -6.13 -5.59
N ALA A 6 8.22 -7.44 -5.42
CA ALA A 6 7.24 -8.40 -5.90
C ALA A 6 5.87 -8.08 -5.29
N LYS A 7 4.83 -8.19 -6.12
CA LYS A 7 3.45 -8.00 -5.67
C LYS A 7 3.13 -9.06 -4.61
N PRO A 8 2.73 -8.67 -3.38
CA PRO A 8 2.31 -9.65 -2.38
C PRO A 8 1.09 -10.44 -2.87
N GLU A 9 1.00 -11.73 -2.55
CA GLU A 9 -0.12 -12.59 -2.99
C GLU A 9 -1.47 -12.09 -2.46
N PHE A 10 -1.47 -11.56 -1.24
CA PHE A 10 -2.62 -10.93 -0.59
C PHE A 10 -2.84 -9.47 -1.04
N CYS A 11 -2.13 -8.95 -2.04
CA CYS A 11 -2.32 -7.60 -2.53
C CYS A 11 -3.48 -7.54 -3.54
N GLU A 12 -4.64 -7.14 -3.06
CA GLU A 12 -5.83 -6.95 -3.88
C GLU A 12 -5.83 -5.59 -4.58
N LYS A 13 -6.57 -5.48 -5.70
CA LYS A 13 -6.68 -4.23 -6.46
C LYS A 13 -7.35 -3.13 -5.63
N GLU A 14 -8.32 -3.49 -4.80
CA GLU A 14 -9.08 -2.56 -3.96
C GLU A 14 -8.18 -1.80 -2.98
N TYR A 15 -7.16 -2.47 -2.44
CA TYR A 15 -6.19 -1.84 -1.53
C TYR A 15 -5.37 -0.77 -2.24
N LEU A 16 -4.99 -1.02 -3.50
CA LEU A 16 -4.23 -0.06 -4.31
C LEU A 16 -5.08 1.16 -4.69
N VAL A 17 -6.35 0.93 -5.04
CA VAL A 17 -7.32 2.01 -5.31
C VAL A 17 -7.56 2.85 -4.06
N TYR A 18 -7.66 2.23 -2.89
CA TYR A 18 -7.80 2.94 -1.63
C TYR A 18 -6.57 3.80 -1.31
N LEU A 19 -5.36 3.26 -1.48
CA LEU A 19 -4.12 4.03 -1.31
C LEU A 19 -4.03 5.21 -2.29
N GLU A 20 -4.47 5.03 -3.52
CA GLU A 20 -4.52 6.10 -4.53
C GLU A 20 -5.49 7.22 -4.12
N LYS A 21 -6.69 6.87 -3.64
CA LYS A 21 -7.63 7.86 -3.07
C LYS A 21 -7.04 8.61 -1.88
N LEU A 22 -6.35 7.92 -0.97
CA LEU A 22 -5.70 8.58 0.17
C LEU A 22 -4.61 9.55 -0.28
N ASN A 23 -3.83 9.17 -1.30
CA ASN A 23 -2.80 10.02 -1.89
C ASN A 23 -3.40 11.27 -2.54
N ASP A 24 -4.50 11.11 -3.29
CA ASP A 24 -5.22 12.22 -3.92
C ASP A 24 -5.82 13.20 -2.89
N GLN A 25 -6.14 12.71 -1.70
CA GLN A 25 -6.59 13.52 -0.56
C GLN A 25 -5.43 14.23 0.18
N GLY A 26 -4.18 14.02 -0.23
CA GLY A 26 -3.00 14.60 0.41
C GLY A 26 -2.54 13.85 1.67
N THR A 27 -2.97 12.61 1.86
CA THR A 27 -2.50 11.79 2.99
C THR A 27 -1.02 11.45 2.83
N ASN A 28 -0.25 11.52 3.91
CA ASN A 28 1.14 11.09 3.89
C ASN A 28 1.25 9.57 3.72
N MET A 29 1.60 9.13 2.51
CA MET A 29 1.67 7.71 2.14
C MET A 29 2.68 6.91 2.96
N PHE A 30 3.72 7.52 3.54
CA PHE A 30 4.66 6.80 4.41
C PHE A 30 4.01 6.28 5.70
N ASN A 31 2.90 6.88 6.13
CA ASN A 31 2.11 6.47 7.28
C ASN A 31 0.72 5.95 6.89
N ALA A 32 0.54 5.47 5.65
CA ALA A 32 -0.76 4.98 5.19
C ALA A 32 -1.09 3.54 5.62
N ALA A 33 -0.11 2.78 6.14
CA ALA A 33 -0.32 1.37 6.52
C ALA A 33 -1.41 1.16 7.59
N PRO A 34 -1.56 2.01 8.63
CA PRO A 34 -2.67 1.89 9.59
C PRO A 34 -4.06 2.09 8.97
N TYR A 35 -4.18 2.84 7.88
CA TYR A 35 -5.47 3.04 7.20
C TYR A 35 -5.92 1.75 6.52
N LEU A 36 -5.00 1.02 5.89
CA LEU A 36 -5.27 -0.31 5.33
C LEU A 36 -5.70 -1.32 6.40
N GLN A 37 -5.08 -1.28 7.58
CA GLN A 37 -5.49 -2.12 8.71
C GLN A 37 -6.91 -1.79 9.17
N LYS A 38 -7.22 -0.50 9.29
CA LYS A 38 -8.52 -0.03 9.78
C LYS A 38 -9.65 -0.31 8.77
N GLU A 39 -9.41 -0.11 7.49
CA GLU A 39 -10.42 -0.25 6.44
C GLU A 39 -10.66 -1.72 6.07
N PHE A 40 -9.60 -2.52 5.96
CA PHE A 40 -9.67 -3.89 5.42
C PHE A 40 -9.38 -4.99 6.45
N GLY A 41 -9.13 -4.64 7.72
CA GLY A 41 -8.81 -5.63 8.76
C GLY A 41 -7.48 -6.35 8.54
N LEU A 42 -6.60 -5.79 7.71
CA LEU A 42 -5.31 -6.39 7.38
C LEU A 42 -4.37 -6.40 8.59
N SER A 43 -3.49 -7.40 8.64
CA SER A 43 -2.41 -7.40 9.62
C SER A 43 -1.40 -6.27 9.34
N GLY A 44 -0.62 -5.90 10.36
CA GLY A 44 0.44 -4.89 10.20
C GLY A 44 1.48 -5.26 9.13
N TYR A 45 1.82 -6.55 9.03
CA TYR A 45 2.69 -7.07 7.99
C TYR A 45 2.09 -6.89 6.60
N GLN A 46 0.85 -7.36 6.40
CA GLN A 46 0.18 -7.28 5.09
C GLN A 46 0.06 -5.83 4.62
N SER A 47 -0.39 -4.95 5.52
CA SER A 47 -0.57 -3.53 5.22
C SER A 47 0.73 -2.84 4.83
N THR A 48 1.82 -3.16 5.53
CA THR A 48 3.15 -2.61 5.22
C THR A 48 3.68 -3.14 3.89
N ALA A 49 3.49 -4.43 3.60
CA ALA A 49 3.91 -5.04 2.35
C ALA A 49 3.16 -4.44 1.14
N ILE A 50 1.83 -4.31 1.25
CA ILE A 50 0.99 -3.68 0.22
C ILE A 50 1.40 -2.21 0.00
N LEU A 51 1.57 -1.45 1.08
CA LEU A 51 1.97 -0.05 0.98
C LEU A 51 3.33 0.11 0.30
N ARG A 52 4.32 -0.70 0.69
CA ARG A 52 5.64 -0.69 0.04
C ARG A 52 5.51 -1.01 -1.44
N TYR A 53 4.82 -2.08 -1.79
CA TYR A 53 4.58 -2.45 -3.19
C TYR A 53 3.98 -1.27 -3.98
N TRP A 54 2.95 -0.62 -3.45
CA TRP A 54 2.30 0.52 -4.09
C TRP A 54 3.28 1.69 -4.29
N ILE A 55 4.04 2.09 -3.25
CA ILE A 55 5.02 3.19 -3.33
C ILE A 55 6.08 2.92 -4.40
N PHE A 56 6.64 1.70 -4.42
CA PHE A 56 7.66 1.32 -5.40
C PHE A 56 7.08 1.20 -6.82
N SER A 57 5.83 0.74 -6.96
CA SER A 57 5.16 0.68 -8.27
C SER A 57 4.91 2.05 -8.89
N LYS A 58 4.74 3.11 -8.07
CA LYS A 58 4.50 4.50 -8.51
C LYS A 58 5.77 5.25 -8.90
N ARG A 59 6.96 4.74 -8.58
CA ARG A 59 8.25 5.38 -8.88
C ARG A 59 8.83 4.99 -10.26
N ARG A 60 8.06 4.28 -11.08
CA ARG A 60 8.43 3.80 -12.40
C ARG A 60 7.58 4.50 -13.45
#